data_AF-A0A523MDV4-F1
#
_entry.id   AF-A0A523MDV4-F1
#
_cell.length_a   1.000
_cell.length_b   1.000
_cell.length_c   1.000
_cell.angle_alpha   90.00
_cell.angle_beta   90.00
_cell.angle_gamma   90.00
#
_symmetry.space_group_name_H-M   'P 1'
#
loop_
_entity.id
_entity.type
_entity.pdbx_description
1 polymer ?
#
loop_
_entity_poly.entity_id
_entity_poly.type
_entity_poly.pdbx_seq_one_letter_code
_entity_poly.pdbx_strand_id
1 'polypeptide(L)' 'MSHRFADIAFTDSVKAAQTAYGSRAHNEHLQTVAGPNDRLGPSETAYVAERDTFYLATVGESGW' A
#
# COMPACT_ATOMS: atom_id res chain seq x y z
N MET A 1 4.32 1.11 3.04
CA MET A 1 3.75 -0.22 3.40
C MET A 1 2.72 -0.15 4.54
N SER A 2 2.89 0.77 5.50
CA SER A 2 2.02 0.93 6.67
C SER A 2 0.51 1.01 6.36
N HIS A 3 0.12 1.79 5.35
CA HIS A 3 -1.28 1.91 4.90
C HIS A 3 -1.93 0.57 4.55
N ARG A 4 -1.32 -0.21 3.64
CA ARG A 4 -1.90 -1.48 3.18
C ARG A 4 -1.93 -2.55 4.27
N PHE A 5 -0.92 -2.56 5.14
CA PHE A 5 -0.94 -3.41 6.32
C PHE A 5 -2.14 -3.08 7.22
N ALA A 6 -2.34 -1.80 7.53
CA ALA A 6 -3.43 -1.36 8.38
C ALA A 6 -4.81 -1.62 7.74
N ASP A 7 -4.94 -1.44 6.42
CA ASP A 7 -6.17 -1.77 5.66
C ASP A 7 -6.57 -3.24 5.81
N ILE A 8 -5.59 -4.15 5.72
CA ILE A 8 -5.84 -5.60 5.78
C ILE A 8 -6.01 -6.07 7.22
N ALA A 9 -5.16 -5.61 8.13
CA ALA A 9 -5.05 -6.17 9.48
C ALA A 9 -6.00 -5.52 10.49
N PHE A 10 -6.41 -4.27 10.31
CA PHE A 10 -7.28 -3.58 11.29
C PHE A 10 -8.76 -3.90 11.05
N THR A 11 -9.07 -5.20 11.13
CA THR A 11 -10.44 -5.69 11.20
C THR A 11 -11.13 -5.19 12.48
N ASP A 12 -12.45 -5.30 12.55
CA ASP A 12 -13.20 -4.77 13.71
C ASP A 12 -12.80 -5.44 15.03
N SER A 13 -12.48 -6.74 15.02
CA SER A 13 -11.96 -7.45 16.20
C SER A 13 -10.56 -6.96 16.61
N VAL A 14 -9.68 -6.68 15.65
CA VAL A 14 -8.34 -6.12 15.92
C VAL A 14 -8.44 -4.70 16.45
N LYS A 15 -9.34 -3.86 15.90
CA LYS A 15 -9.60 -2.50 16.42
C LYS A 15 -10.11 -2.55 17.86
N ALA A 16 -11.03 -3.47 18.16
CA ALA A 16 -11.54 -3.66 19.53
C ALA A 16 -10.41 -4.05 20.50
N ALA A 17 -9.52 -4.97 20.09
CA ALA A 17 -8.34 -5.34 20.87
C ALA A 17 -7.37 -4.16 21.05
N GLN A 18 -7.09 -3.40 19.99
CA GLN A 18 -6.24 -2.20 20.07
C GLN A 18 -6.80 -1.17 21.06
N THR A 19 -8.12 -1.01 21.13
CA THR A 19 -8.76 -0.13 22.10
C THR A 19 -8.66 -0.70 23.51
N ALA A 20 -8.92 -2.00 23.70
CA ALA A 20 -8.83 -2.67 24.99
C ALA A 20 -7.41 -2.62 25.59
N TYR A 21 -6.38 -2.67 24.73
CA TYR A 21 -4.98 -2.60 25.13
C TYR A 21 -4.35 -1.20 24.96
N GLY A 22 -5.14 -0.18 24.62
CA GLY A 22 -4.70 1.22 24.56
C GLY A 22 -3.81 1.61 23.38
N SER A 23 -3.59 0.74 22.39
CA SER A 23 -2.72 1.04 21.23
C SER A 23 -3.46 1.70 20.06
N ARG A 24 -4.79 1.83 20.11
CA ARG A 24 -5.61 2.29 18.98
C ARG A 24 -5.22 3.68 18.48
N ALA A 25 -5.13 4.65 19.38
CA ALA A 25 -4.82 6.05 19.03
C ALA A 25 -3.43 6.19 18.41
N HIS A 26 -2.46 5.38 18.84
CA HIS A 26 -1.15 5.38 18.22
C HIS A 26 -1.17 4.72 16.84
N ASN A 27 -1.95 3.66 16.64
CA ASN A 27 -1.94 2.89 15.40
C ASN A 27 -2.80 3.48 14.28
N GLU A 28 -3.76 4.36 14.58
CA GLU A 28 -4.69 4.90 13.57
C GLU A 28 -3.99 5.65 12.43
N HIS A 29 -2.87 6.33 12.71
CA HIS A 29 -2.08 7.03 11.70
C HIS A 29 -1.55 6.10 10.59
N LEU A 30 -1.38 4.81 10.89
CA LEU A 30 -0.92 3.83 9.91
C LEU A 30 -1.92 3.68 8.75
N GLN A 31 -3.21 4.00 8.96
CA GLN A 31 -4.24 3.98 7.92
C GLN A 31 -4.21 5.21 7.01
N THR A 32 -3.46 6.25 7.36
CA THR A 32 -3.44 7.53 6.61
C THR A 32 -2.06 7.88 6.06
N VAL A 33 -0.98 7.32 6.63
CA VAL A 33 0.39 7.60 6.21
C VAL A 33 0.80 6.78 4.99
N ALA A 34 1.40 7.45 4.01
CA ALA A 34 2.08 6.85 2.86
C ALA A 34 1.18 5.89 2.06
N GLY A 35 0.01 6.37 1.63
CA GLY A 35 -0.88 5.67 0.70
C GLY A 35 -1.90 6.65 0.09
N PRO A 36 -2.67 6.21 -0.93
CA PRO A 36 -2.59 4.91 -1.62
C PRO A 36 -1.34 4.79 -2.50
N ASN A 37 -0.58 3.69 -2.35
CA ASN A 37 0.65 3.41 -3.14
C ASN A 37 0.39 2.58 -4.40
N ASP A 38 -0.88 2.33 -4.72
CA ASP A 38 -1.33 1.54 -5.87
C ASP A 38 -1.88 2.42 -7.00
N ARG A 39 -1.66 3.73 -6.92
CA ARG A 39 -2.10 4.69 -7.94
C ARG A 39 -0.93 5.54 -8.40
N LEU A 40 -0.89 5.79 -9.71
CA LEU A 40 0.03 6.76 -10.28
C LEU A 40 -0.47 8.17 -9.95
N GLY A 41 0.41 9.01 -9.42
CA GLY A 41 0.15 10.41 -9.21
C GLY A 41 0.37 11.23 -10.49
N PRO A 42 0.19 12.56 -10.42
CA PRO A 42 0.37 13.44 -11.56
C PRO A 42 1.79 13.36 -12.15
N SER A 43 2.81 13.29 -11.30
CA SER A 43 4.21 13.23 -11.73
C SER A 43 4.54 11.92 -12.44
N GLU A 44 4.13 10.78 -11.89
CA GLU A 44 4.35 9.48 -12.51
C GLU A 44 3.58 9.36 -13.83
N THR A 45 2.35 9.86 -13.86
CA THR A 45 1.50 9.83 -15.08
C THR A 45 2.11 10.66 -16.20
N ALA A 46 2.56 11.88 -15.90
CA ALA A 46 3.23 12.74 -16.88
C ALA A 46 4.50 12.08 -17.43
N TYR A 47 5.33 11.52 -16.53
CA TYR A 47 6.56 10.83 -16.92
C TYR A 47 6.29 9.65 -17.86
N VAL A 48 5.30 8.80 -17.56
CA VAL A 48 4.96 7.62 -18.37
C VAL A 48 4.41 8.03 -19.74
N ALA A 49 3.62 9.10 -19.82
CA ALA A 49 3.05 9.59 -21.07
C ALA A 49 4.11 10.06 -22.09
N GLU A 50 5.32 10.42 -21.63
CA GLU A 50 6.45 10.82 -22.47
C GLU A 50 7.31 9.64 -22.98
N ARG A 51 6.99 8.39 -22.61
CA ARG A 51 7.82 7.22 -22.95
C ARG A 51 7.23 6.40 -24.08
N ASP A 52 8.06 6.15 -25.10
CA ASP A 52 7.74 5.24 -26.21
C ASP A 52 8.36 3.84 -26.04
N THR A 53 9.05 3.58 -24.92
CA THR A 53 9.71 2.30 -24.62
C THR A 53 9.54 1.93 -23.15
N PHE A 54 9.59 0.63 -22.85
CA PHE A 54 9.58 0.11 -21.49
C PHE A 54 10.44 -1.15 -21.38
N TYR A 55 10.91 -1.43 -20.16
CA TYR A 55 11.58 -2.67 -19.82
C TYR A 55 10.57 -3.64 -19.22
N LEU A 56 10.64 -4.91 -19.62
CA LEU A 56 9.76 -5.97 -19.14
C LEU A 56 10.59 -7.06 -18.48
N ALA A 57 10.22 -7.41 -17.24
CA ALA A 57 10.72 -8.59 -16.56
C ALA A 57 9.54 -9.56 -16.36
N THR A 58 9.67 -10.77 -16.88
CA THR A 58 8.69 -11.85 -16.82
C THR A 58 9.40 -13.15 -16.49
N VAL A 59 8.69 -14.07 -15.86
CA VAL A 59 9.16 -15.45 -15.65
C VAL A 59 8.59 -16.37 -16.73
N GLY A 60 9.41 -17.26 -17.28
CA GLY A 60 8.98 -18.28 -18.22
C GLY A 60 8.22 -19.43 -17.53
N GLU A 61 7.73 -20.37 -18.33
CA GLU A 61 6.96 -21.54 -17.86
C GLU A 61 7.72 -22.34 -16.79
N SER A 62 9.04 -22.45 -16.92
CA SER A 62 9.91 -23.16 -15.98
C SER A 62 10.22 -22.37 -14.71
N GLY A 63 9.66 -21.16 -14.54
CA GLY A 63 9.88 -20.30 -13.37
C GLY A 63 11.21 -19.54 -13.38
N TRP A 64 11.93 -19.56 -14.50
CA TRP A 64 13.10 -18.73 -14.79
C TRP A 64 12.79 -17.70 -15.88
#